data_AF-A0A822FKI9-F1
#
_entry.id   AF-A0A822FKI9-F1
#
_cell.length_a   1.000
_cell.length_b   1.000
_cell.length_c   1.000
_cell.angle_alpha   90.00
_cell.angle_beta   90.00
_cell.angle_gamma   90.00
#
_symmetry.space_group_name_H-M   'P 1'
#
loop_
_entity.id
_entity.type
_entity.pdbx_description
1 polymer ?
#
loop_
_entity_poly.entity_id
_entity_poly.type
_entity_poly.pdbx_seq_one_letter_code
_entity_poly.pdbx_strand_id
1 'polypeptide(L)'
;HDYDNAKECLQMIKDQNNLQEILILQAQIEQDTNQYDKALELYTKAYSLAKTISQRIELLSSKGYLLLKKAQYEQAKDIFQQALDLLRIDDESQTKVELLNALGLIAKKCSDVIKKLFF
;
A
#
# COMPACT_ATOMS: atom_id res chain seq x y z
N HIS A 1 0.58 8.42 38.36
CA HIS A 1 1.73 8.69 37.48
C HIS A 1 1.85 7.65 36.35
N ASP A 2 2.21 6.39 36.58
CA ASP A 2 2.30 5.41 35.47
C ASP A 2 0.95 5.05 34.82
N TYR A 3 -0.13 5.04 35.61
CA TYR A 3 -1.48 4.75 35.11
C TYR A 3 -2.06 5.86 34.21
N ASP A 4 -1.77 7.12 34.55
CA ASP A 4 -2.23 8.29 33.77
C ASP A 4 -1.49 8.38 32.44
N ASN A 5 -0.17 8.12 32.44
CA ASN A 5 0.65 8.04 31.24
C ASN A 5 0.18 6.93 30.29
N ALA A 6 -0.13 5.74 30.81
CA ALA A 6 -0.64 4.63 30.00
C ALA A 6 -1.99 4.96 29.33
N LYS A 7 -2.88 5.67 30.04
CA LYS A 7 -4.18 6.11 29.52
C LYS A 7 -4.03 7.17 28.41
N GLU A 8 -3.13 8.14 28.59
CA GLU A 8 -2.80 9.11 27.55
C GLU A 8 -2.19 8.43 26.32
N CYS A 9 -1.26 7.49 26.49
CA CYS A 9 -0.71 6.71 25.38
C CYS A 9 -1.79 5.92 24.62
N LEU A 10 -2.72 5.26 25.34
CA LEU A 10 -3.85 4.54 24.73
C LEU A 10 -4.75 5.48 23.92
N GLN A 11 -5.02 6.68 24.44
CA GLN A 11 -5.85 7.67 23.75
C GLN A 11 -5.16 8.20 22.49
N MET A 12 -3.87 8.56 22.57
CA MET A 12 -3.08 8.99 21.41
C MET A 12 -3.00 7.88 20.35
N ILE A 13 -2.86 6.62 20.76
CA ILE A 13 -2.87 5.48 19.85
C ILE A 13 -4.21 5.37 19.13
N LYS A 14 -5.32 5.51 19.86
CA LYS A 14 -6.68 5.46 19.32
C LYS A 14 -6.95 6.61 18.35
N ASP A 15 -6.55 7.83 18.69
CA ASP A 15 -6.76 9.01 17.85
C ASP A 15 -5.94 8.93 16.55
N GLN A 16 -4.69 8.44 16.61
CA GLN A 16 -3.89 8.19 15.42
C GLN A 16 -4.45 7.05 14.56
N ASN A 17 -5.00 6.00 15.16
CA ASN A 17 -5.65 4.93 14.40
C ASN A 17 -6.88 5.45 13.67
N ASN A 18 -7.70 6.26 14.35
CA ASN A 18 -8.84 6.93 13.74
C ASN A 18 -8.41 7.84 12.58
N LEU A 19 -7.32 8.60 12.74
CA LEU A 19 -6.78 9.44 11.67
C LEU A 19 -6.29 8.62 10.48
N GLN A 20 -5.57 7.52 10.72
CA GLN A 20 -5.10 6.64 9.65
C GLN A 20 -6.27 6.08 8.83
N GLU A 21 -7.31 5.59 9.51
CA GLU A 21 -8.49 5.03 8.86
C GLU A 21 -9.22 6.08 8.03
N ILE A 22 -9.38 7.31 8.55
CA ILE A 22 -9.96 8.43 7.81
C ILE A 22 -9.16 8.73 6.53
N LEU A 23 -7.82 8.74 6.62
CA LEU A 23 -6.96 8.97 5.45
C LEU A 23 -7.11 7.86 4.41
N ILE A 24 -7.25 6.60 4.84
CA ILE A 24 -7.49 5.45 3.95
C ILE A 24 -8.84 5.61 3.24
N LEU A 25 -9.91 5.93 3.97
CA LEU A 25 -11.24 6.13 3.40
C LEU A 25 -11.24 7.29 2.38
N GLN A 26 -10.57 8.40 2.69
CA GLN A 26 -10.41 9.50 1.74
C GLN A 26 -9.62 9.07 0.50
N ALA A 27 -8.54 8.30 0.67
CA ALA A 27 -7.74 7.80 -0.44
C ALA A 27 -8.57 6.90 -1.37
N GLN A 28 -9.44 6.06 -0.81
CA GLN A 28 -10.36 5.21 -1.56
C GLN A 28 -11.37 6.05 -2.37
N ILE A 29 -11.96 7.09 -1.77
CA ILE A 29 -12.87 8.01 -2.47
C ILE A 29 -12.16 8.72 -3.64
N GLU A 30 -10.94 9.24 -3.41
CA GLU A 30 -10.15 9.88 -4.46
C GLU A 30 -9.76 8.87 -5.56
N GLN A 31 -9.45 7.61 -5.20
CA GLN A 31 -9.20 6.55 -6.16
C GLN A 31 -10.43 6.27 -7.04
N ASP A 32 -11.63 6.18 -6.44
CA ASP A 32 -12.88 5.88 -7.14
C ASP A 32 -13.32 7.03 -8.07
N THR A 33 -12.89 8.24 -7.76
CA THR A 33 -13.06 9.43 -8.60
C THR A 33 -11.92 9.64 -9.61
N ASN A 34 -11.03 8.66 -9.77
CA ASN A 34 -9.86 8.67 -10.67
C ASN A 34 -8.78 9.73 -10.33
N GLN A 35 -8.80 10.29 -9.12
CA GLN A 35 -7.82 11.25 -8.63
C GLN A 35 -6.60 10.53 -8.03
N TYR A 36 -5.93 9.75 -8.86
CA TYR A 36 -4.90 8.80 -8.40
C TYR A 36 -3.71 9.44 -7.70
N ASP A 37 -3.30 10.66 -8.08
CA ASP A 37 -2.21 11.38 -7.40
C ASP A 37 -2.57 11.74 -5.95
N LYS A 38 -3.77 12.27 -5.73
CA LYS A 38 -4.26 12.60 -4.38
C LYS A 38 -4.39 11.35 -3.52
N ALA A 39 -4.92 10.28 -4.10
CA ALA A 39 -5.01 9.00 -3.41
C ALA A 39 -3.63 8.46 -3.01
N LEU A 40 -2.61 8.57 -3.86
CA LEU A 40 -1.23 8.19 -3.53
C LEU A 40 -0.64 9.02 -2.38
N GLU A 41 -0.91 10.33 -2.35
CA GLU A 41 -0.50 11.19 -1.24
C GLU A 41 -1.18 10.78 0.07
N LEU A 42 -2.49 10.53 0.03
CA LEU A 42 -3.28 10.13 1.19
C LEU A 42 -2.85 8.76 1.74
N TYR A 43 -2.64 7.77 0.88
CA TYR A 43 -2.09 6.47 1.28
C TYR A 43 -0.67 6.61 1.85
N THR A 44 0.14 7.53 1.35
CA THR A 44 1.48 7.79 1.90
C THR A 44 1.41 8.42 3.30
N LYS A 45 0.46 9.33 3.53
CA LYS A 45 0.17 9.87 4.87
C LYS A 45 -0.36 8.78 5.81
N ALA A 46 -1.26 7.91 5.34
CA ALA A 46 -1.73 6.78 6.13
C ALA A 46 -0.60 5.80 6.47
N TYR A 47 0.35 5.60 5.55
CA TYR A 47 1.50 4.70 5.75
C TYR A 47 2.43 5.17 6.87
N SER A 48 2.66 6.48 7.01
CA SER A 48 3.49 7.01 8.10
C SER A 48 2.86 6.79 9.49
N LEU A 49 1.54 6.59 9.54
CA LEU A 49 0.79 6.30 10.77
C LEU A 49 0.64 4.80 11.05
N ALA A 50 1.13 3.92 10.16
CA ALA A 50 0.95 2.48 10.29
C ALA A 50 1.78 1.89 11.44
N LYS A 51 1.09 1.12 12.30
CA LYS A 51 1.65 0.54 13.52
C LYS A 51 1.96 -0.94 13.40
N THR A 52 1.24 -1.65 12.55
CA THR A 52 1.46 -3.08 12.32
C THR A 52 2.09 -3.33 10.96
N ILE A 53 2.81 -4.43 10.85
CA ILE A 53 3.36 -4.92 9.56
C ILE A 53 2.21 -5.16 8.58
N SER A 54 1.10 -5.72 9.05
CA SER A 54 -0.10 -5.95 8.21
C SER A 54 -0.63 -4.66 7.59
N GLN A 55 -0.76 -3.58 8.38
CA GLN A 55 -1.21 -2.28 7.87
C GLN A 55 -0.24 -1.71 6.83
N ARG A 56 1.07 -1.85 7.06
CA ARG A 56 2.10 -1.39 6.12
C ARG A 56 1.99 -2.13 4.78
N ILE A 57 1.82 -3.45 4.83
CA ILE A 57 1.66 -4.27 3.63
C ILE A 57 0.39 -3.87 2.87
N GLU A 58 -0.75 -3.73 3.55
CA GLU A 58 -2.02 -3.34 2.93
C GLU A 58 -1.94 -1.98 2.20
N LEU A 59 -1.31 -1.00 2.85
CA LEU A 59 -1.12 0.34 2.29
C LEU A 59 -0.14 0.36 1.11
N LEU A 60 0.94 -0.42 1.19
CA LEU A 60 1.86 -0.60 0.05
C LEU A 60 1.16 -1.29 -1.12
N SER A 61 0.38 -2.35 -0.87
CA SER A 61 -0.42 -3.02 -1.89
C SER A 61 -1.37 -2.04 -2.58
N SER A 62 -2.09 -1.22 -1.79
CA SER A 62 -3.00 -0.21 -2.31
C SER A 62 -2.29 0.79 -3.22
N LYS A 63 -1.12 1.30 -2.79
CA LYS A 63 -0.28 2.18 -3.61
C LYS A 63 0.19 1.50 -4.90
N GLY A 64 0.64 0.25 -4.84
CA GLY A 64 1.08 -0.52 -6.00
C GLY A 64 -0.03 -0.69 -7.04
N TYR A 65 -1.26 -0.97 -6.60
CA TYR A 65 -2.41 -1.05 -7.50
C TYR A 65 -2.77 0.29 -8.14
N LEU A 66 -2.65 1.41 -7.42
CA LEU A 66 -2.84 2.72 -8.03
C LEU A 66 -1.79 2.99 -9.11
N LEU A 67 -0.52 2.70 -8.85
CA LEU A 67 0.56 2.87 -9.82
C LEU A 67 0.32 2.00 -11.07
N LEU A 68 -0.21 0.79 -10.91
CA LEU A 68 -0.67 -0.04 -12.01
C LEU A 68 -1.77 0.64 -12.84
N LYS A 69 -2.79 1.22 -12.20
CA LYS A 69 -3.85 1.97 -12.89
C LYS A 69 -3.30 3.17 -13.66
N LYS A 70 -2.22 3.78 -13.16
CA LYS A 70 -1.49 4.87 -13.83
C LYS A 70 -0.47 4.39 -14.89
N ALA A 71 -0.38 3.09 -15.16
CA ALA A 71 0.63 2.48 -16.03
C ALA A 71 2.09 2.76 -15.62
N GLN A 72 2.33 3.09 -14.34
CA GLN A 72 3.66 3.32 -13.77
C GLN A 72 4.24 1.99 -13.27
N TYR A 73 4.53 1.09 -14.22
CA TYR A 73 4.84 -0.32 -13.92
C TYR A 73 6.09 -0.54 -13.07
N GLU A 74 7.20 0.17 -13.35
CA GLU A 74 8.44 0.04 -12.56
C GLU A 74 8.24 0.49 -11.11
N GLN A 75 7.56 1.63 -10.91
CA GLN A 75 7.26 2.12 -9.55
C GLN A 75 6.30 1.16 -8.82
N ALA A 76 5.31 0.60 -9.52
CA ALA A 76 4.41 -0.38 -8.94
C ALA A 76 5.16 -1.63 -8.48
N LYS A 77 6.12 -2.11 -9.29
CA LYS A 77 6.98 -3.25 -8.99
C LYS A 77 7.80 -3.01 -7.72
N ASP A 78 8.45 -1.85 -7.61
CA ASP A 78 9.25 -1.50 -6.43
C ASP A 78 8.39 -1.46 -5.16
N ILE A 79 7.16 -0.95 -5.26
CA ILE A 79 6.23 -0.89 -4.12
C ILE A 79 5.74 -2.29 -3.72
N PHE A 80 5.38 -3.15 -4.68
CA PHE A 80 4.98 -4.53 -4.36
C PHE A 80 6.15 -5.36 -3.81
N GLN A 81 7.38 -5.11 -4.27
CA GLN A 81 8.57 -5.74 -3.69
C GLN A 81 8.78 -5.31 -2.24
N GLN A 82 8.65 -4.01 -1.94
CA GLN A 82 8.69 -3.53 -0.55
C GLN A 82 7.62 -4.19 0.33
N ALA A 83 6.41 -4.40 -0.19
CA ALA A 83 5.36 -5.10 0.55
C ALA A 83 5.72 -6.58 0.78
N LEU A 84 6.34 -7.23 -0.20
CA LEU A 84 6.77 -8.63 -0.12
C LEU A 84 7.94 -8.80 0.87
N ASP A 85 8.87 -7.85 0.93
CA ASP A 85 10.01 -7.87 1.85
C ASP A 85 9.59 -7.73 3.32
N LEU A 86 8.39 -7.19 3.58
CA LEU A 86 7.79 -7.13 4.92
C LEU A 86 7.15 -8.46 5.35
N LEU A 87 6.84 -9.35 4.41
CA LEU A 87 6.37 -10.70 4.73
C LEU A 87 7.55 -11.58 5.16
N ARG A 88 7.30 -12.50 6.09
CA ARG A 88 8.34 -13.48 6.45
C ARG A 88 8.55 -14.44 5.29
N ILE A 89 9.77 -14.97 5.18
CA ILE A 89 10.15 -15.89 4.09
C ILE A 89 9.20 -17.12 4.05
N ASP A 90 8.83 -17.64 5.22
CA ASP A 90 7.96 -18.81 5.39
C ASP A 90 6.46 -18.45 5.51
N ASP A 91 6.11 -17.19 5.24
CA ASP A 91 4.72 -16.75 5.25
C ASP A 91 4.00 -17.32 4.01
N GLU A 92 3.05 -18.23 4.21
CA GLU A 92 2.17 -18.76 3.16
C GLU A 92 0.81 -18.04 3.15
N SER A 93 0.78 -16.76 3.53
CA SER A 93 -0.45 -15.98 3.48
C SER A 93 -0.96 -15.73 2.07
N GLN A 94 -2.28 -15.61 1.97
CA GLN A 94 -2.98 -15.14 0.79
C GLN A 94 -2.41 -13.81 0.26
N THR A 95 -1.99 -12.92 1.17
CA THR A 95 -1.35 -11.64 0.84
C THR A 95 -0.09 -11.82 0.00
N LYS A 96 0.75 -12.84 0.30
CA LYS A 96 1.94 -13.15 -0.50
C LYS A 96 1.57 -13.56 -1.92
N VAL A 97 0.56 -14.42 -2.05
CA VAL A 97 0.06 -14.88 -3.36
C VAL A 97 -0.44 -13.69 -4.18
N GLU A 98 -1.18 -12.77 -3.57
CA GLU A 98 -1.67 -11.56 -4.22
C GLU A 98 -0.54 -10.65 -4.70
N LEU A 99 0.48 -10.41 -3.86
CA LEU A 99 1.64 -9.61 -4.23
C LEU A 99 2.45 -10.23 -5.37
N LEU A 100 2.66 -11.54 -5.34
CA LEU A 100 3.35 -12.27 -6.42
C LEU A 100 2.55 -12.25 -7.71
N ASN A 101 1.23 -12.39 -7.64
CA ASN A 101 0.35 -12.25 -8.81
C ASN A 101 0.44 -10.83 -9.40
N ALA A 102 0.44 -9.79 -8.57
CA ALA A 102 0.59 -8.41 -9.03
C ALA A 102 1.94 -8.19 -9.75
N LEU A 103 3.03 -8.71 -9.21
CA LEU A 103 4.35 -8.69 -9.86
C LEU A 103 4.37 -9.46 -11.19
N GLY A 104 3.71 -10.62 -11.26
CA GLY A 104 3.55 -11.40 -12.49
C GLY A 104 2.75 -10.63 -13.57
N LEU A 105 1.69 -9.91 -13.17
CA LEU A 105 0.94 -9.03 -14.06
C LEU A 105 1.80 -7.90 -14.61
N ILE A 106 2.64 -7.28 -13.76
CA ILE A 106 3.57 -6.24 -14.18
C ILE A 106 4.57 -6.78 -15.20
N ALA A 107 5.20 -7.92 -14.92
CA ALA A 107 6.18 -8.53 -15.82
C ALA A 107 5.57 -8.82 -17.21
N LYS A 108 4.34 -9.32 -17.25
CA LYS A 108 3.59 -9.53 -18.51
C LYS A 108 3.36 -8.22 -19.25
N LYS A 109 2.89 -7.18 -18.55
CA LYS A 109 2.63 -5.87 -19.16
C LYS A 109 3.90 -5.20 -19.69
N CYS A 110 5.01 -5.26 -18.97
CA CYS A 110 6.30 -4.74 -19.46
C CYS A 110 6.77 -5.52 -20.70
N SER A 111 6.63 -6.85 -20.72
CA SER A 111 6.94 -7.67 -21.91
C SER A 111 6.11 -7.27 -23.12
N ASP A 112 4.81 -7.03 -22.94
CA ASP A 112 3.90 -6.61 -24.01
C ASP A 112 4.23 -5.20 -24.54
N VAL A 113 4.60 -4.27 -23.66
CA VAL A 113 5.02 -2.91 -24.04
C VAL A 113 6.31 -2.94 -24.85
N ILE A 114 7.30 -3.72 -24.41
CA ILE A 114 8.55 -3.92 -25.14
C ILE A 114 8.26 -4.47 -26.53
N LYS A 115 7.44 -5.53 -26.65
CA LYS A 115 7.08 -6.09 -27.97
C LYS A 115 6.46 -5.05 -28.90
N LYS A 116 5.57 -4.18 -28.40
CA LYS A 116 4.93 -3.12 -29.20
C LYS A 116 5.87 -1.97 -29.62
N LEU A 117 7.02 -1.82 -28.96
CA LEU A 117 8.01 -0.80 -29.33
C LEU A 117 8.97 -1.28 -30.42
N PHE A 118 9.06 -2.60 -30.62
CA PHE A 118 10.00 -3.22 -31.58
C PHE A 118 9.31 -3.89 -32.78
N PHE A 119 7.99 -3.75 -32.93
CA PHE A 119 7.17 -4.16 -34.09
C PHE A 119 6.18 -3.07 -34.44
#